data_AF-A0A251XPI5-F1
#
_entry.id   AF-A0A251XPI5-F1
#
_cell.length_a   1.000
_cell.length_b   1.000
_cell.length_c   1.000
_cell.angle_alpha   90.00
_cell.angle_beta   90.00
_cell.angle_gamma   90.00
#
_symmetry.space_group_name_H-M   'P 1'
#
loop_
_entity.id
_entity.type
_entity.pdbx_description
1 polymer ?
#
loop_
_entity_poly.entity_id
_entity_poly.type
_entity_poly.pdbx_seq_one_letter_code
_entity_poly.pdbx_strand_id
1 'polypeptide(L)'
;MLRYFRKEELLTEVLRQWDRQQPFVSEAAPGLPALRAFVDLMRYHVEHRGFLELYLTFATETSDATHPAHVYMRSRYARTIAQIRGRIAEAVALEQVPPMDDATLDYEAACFLAILDGLEIQWIHNPGLDLPALVGEYVEQSIARWRGGTKAAVPPGSASWD
;
A
#
# COMPACT_ATOMS: atom_id res chain seq x y z
N MET A 1 17.87 -22.23 25.34
CA MET A 1 17.26 -23.06 24.27
C MET A 1 17.41 -22.27 22.97
N LEU A 2 18.32 -22.65 22.08
CA LEU A 2 18.45 -21.97 20.77
C LEU A 2 17.24 -22.35 19.93
N ARG A 3 16.40 -21.36 19.62
CA ARG A 3 15.28 -21.53 18.68
C ARG A 3 15.86 -21.37 17.27
N TYR A 4 15.95 -22.46 16.52
CA TYR A 4 16.28 -22.40 15.09
C TYR A 4 15.03 -21.90 14.36
N PHE A 5 15.01 -20.63 13.99
CA PHE A 5 13.97 -20.08 13.13
C PHE A 5 14.18 -20.63 11.72
N ARG A 6 13.11 -21.14 11.09
CA ARG A 6 13.14 -21.35 9.64
C ARG A 6 13.29 -19.99 8.96
N LYS A 7 13.94 -19.94 7.80
CA LYS A 7 14.22 -18.69 7.07
C LYS A 7 12.95 -17.83 6.95
N GLU A 8 11.82 -18.45 6.66
CA GLU A 8 10.52 -17.80 6.46
C GLU A 8 9.97 -17.16 7.74
N GLU A 9 10.20 -17.78 8.89
CA GLU A 9 9.80 -17.26 10.21
C GLU A 9 10.64 -16.05 10.58
N LEU A 10 11.95 -16.09 10.29
CA LEU A 10 12.83 -14.94 10.49
C LEU A 10 12.46 -13.78 9.56
N LEU A 11 12.25 -14.05 8.27
CA LEU A 11 11.84 -13.01 7.30
C LEU A 11 10.50 -12.38 7.68
N THR A 12 9.56 -13.18 8.18
CA THR A 12 8.28 -12.67 8.70
C THR A 12 8.50 -11.71 9.88
N GLU A 13 9.37 -12.06 10.84
CA GLU A 13 9.67 -11.16 11.97
C GLU A 13 10.45 -9.90 11.56
N VAL A 14 11.35 -10.02 10.59
CA VAL A 14 12.05 -8.87 10.01
C VAL A 14 11.05 -7.90 9.38
N LEU A 15 10.11 -8.40 8.58
CA LEU A 15 9.06 -7.57 7.98
C LEU A 15 8.14 -6.97 9.04
N ARG A 16 7.72 -7.74 10.06
CA ARG A 16 6.94 -7.20 11.20
C ARG A 16 7.66 -6.08 11.93
N GLN A 17 8.98 -6.17 12.08
CA GLN A 17 9.76 -5.12 12.72
C GLN A 17 9.89 -3.90 11.82
N TRP A 18 10.14 -4.11 10.53
CA TRP A 18 10.22 -3.03 9.54
C TRP A 18 8.90 -2.26 9.43
N ASP A 19 7.77 -2.96 9.45
CA ASP A 19 6.42 -2.38 9.45
C ASP A 19 6.18 -1.40 10.60
N ARG A 20 6.75 -1.68 11.78
CA ARG A 20 6.65 -0.81 12.96
C ARG A 20 7.51 0.45 12.86
N GLN A 21 8.52 0.43 11.98
CA GLN A 21 9.49 1.51 11.81
C GLN A 21 9.17 2.42 10.62
N GLN A 22 8.35 1.95 9.68
CA GLN A 22 7.91 2.78 8.57
C GLN A 22 7.24 4.06 9.12
N PRO A 23 7.50 5.24 8.51
CA PRO A 23 6.81 6.47 8.86
C PRO A 23 5.34 6.22 8.61
N PHE A 24 4.61 5.90 9.68
CA PHE A 24 3.24 5.48 9.54
C PHE A 24 2.46 6.68 9.03
N VAL A 25 1.55 6.45 8.10
CA VAL A 25 0.47 7.37 7.68
C VAL A 25 -0.35 7.91 8.89
N SER A 26 -0.08 7.42 10.10
CA SER A 26 -0.71 7.77 11.37
C SER A 26 -0.38 9.19 11.86
N GLU A 27 0.75 9.77 11.49
CA GLU A 27 1.07 11.16 11.89
C GLU A 27 0.40 12.20 10.99
N ALA A 28 -0.07 11.78 9.82
CA ALA A 28 -0.78 12.65 8.91
C ALA A 28 -2.20 12.96 9.42
N ALA A 29 -2.67 14.17 9.11
CA ALA A 29 -4.06 14.55 9.33
C ALA A 29 -5.02 13.60 8.55
N PRO A 30 -6.24 13.36 9.05
CA PRO A 30 -7.17 12.39 8.47
C PRO A 30 -7.61 12.78 7.05
N GLY A 31 -8.00 11.77 6.26
CA GLY A 31 -8.46 11.95 4.88
C GLY A 31 -7.32 12.15 3.86
N LEU A 32 -7.44 13.16 3.01
CA LEU A 32 -6.49 13.41 1.90
C LEU A 32 -5.03 13.64 2.33
N PRO A 33 -4.71 14.35 3.43
CA PRO A 33 -3.33 14.49 3.89
C PRO A 33 -2.67 13.13 4.21
N ALA A 34 -3.43 12.18 4.76
CA ALA A 34 -2.94 10.82 4.99
C ALA A 34 -2.55 10.10 3.70
N LEU A 35 -3.29 10.31 2.61
CA LEU A 35 -2.93 9.73 1.31
C LEU A 35 -1.68 10.40 0.70
N ARG A 36 -1.49 11.71 0.93
CA ARG A 36 -0.25 12.41 0.53
C ARG A 36 0.99 11.94 1.28
N ALA A 37 0.85 11.45 2.50
CA ALA A 37 1.96 10.94 3.31
C ALA A 37 2.64 9.69 2.70
N PHE A 38 2.02 9.03 1.70
CA PHE A 38 2.70 7.97 0.95
C PHE A 38 3.95 8.45 0.20
N VAL A 39 4.07 9.75 -0.08
CA VAL A 39 5.31 10.33 -0.63
C VAL A 39 6.46 10.22 0.38
N ASP A 40 6.19 10.46 1.67
CA ASP A 40 7.18 10.27 2.73
C ASP A 40 7.52 8.80 2.92
N LEU A 41 6.54 7.91 2.78
CA LEU A 41 6.79 6.46 2.75
C LEU A 41 7.73 6.08 1.60
N MET A 42 7.56 6.66 0.40
CA MET A 42 8.47 6.39 -0.72
C MET A 42 9.89 6.89 -0.46
N ARG A 43 10.04 8.06 0.18
CA ARG A 43 11.37 8.55 0.59
C ARG A 43 12.04 7.57 1.55
N TYR A 44 11.28 7.10 2.55
CA TYR A 44 11.75 6.07 3.47
C TYR A 44 12.13 4.78 2.73
N HIS A 45 11.34 4.31 1.76
CA HIS A 45 11.66 3.12 0.98
C HIS A 45 12.94 3.28 0.14
N VAL A 46 13.17 4.45 -0.46
CA VAL A 46 14.40 4.78 -1.18
C VAL A 46 15.62 4.69 -0.25
N GLU A 47 15.52 5.26 0.96
CA GLU A 47 16.57 5.19 1.98
C GLU A 47 16.79 3.75 2.51
N HIS A 48 15.75 2.93 2.52
CA HIS A 48 15.74 1.58 3.09
C HIS A 48 15.57 0.50 2.02
N ARG A 49 16.24 0.68 0.87
CA ARG A 49 16.13 -0.19 -0.31
C ARG A 49 16.13 -1.69 -0.02
N GLY A 50 17.04 -2.17 0.83
CA GLY A 50 17.16 -3.60 1.11
C GLY A 50 15.92 -4.21 1.78
N PHE A 51 15.20 -3.44 2.59
CA PHE A 51 13.94 -3.89 3.17
C PHE A 51 12.80 -3.88 2.15
N LEU A 52 12.77 -2.88 1.27
CA LEU A 52 11.82 -2.83 0.17
C LEU A 52 12.01 -4.04 -0.78
N GLU A 53 13.26 -4.32 -1.19
CA GLU A 53 13.59 -5.49 -2.00
C GLU A 53 13.18 -6.80 -1.32
N LEU A 54 13.42 -6.92 -0.01
CA LEU A 54 12.99 -8.07 0.77
C LEU A 54 11.46 -8.21 0.75
N TYR A 55 10.72 -7.13 1.02
CA TYR A 55 9.27 -7.12 1.02
C TYR A 55 8.69 -7.58 -0.31
N LEU A 56 9.10 -6.97 -1.42
CA LEU A 56 8.55 -7.28 -2.75
C LEU A 56 8.92 -8.69 -3.21
N THR A 57 10.14 -9.14 -2.92
CA THR A 57 10.55 -10.53 -3.18
C THR A 57 9.70 -11.51 -2.38
N PHE A 58 9.55 -11.26 -1.07
CA PHE A 58 8.80 -12.14 -0.19
C PHE A 58 7.30 -12.14 -0.49
N ALA A 59 6.73 -11.00 -0.88
CA ALA A 59 5.35 -10.88 -1.37
C ALA A 59 5.11 -11.79 -2.58
N THR A 60 6.09 -11.87 -3.48
CA THR A 60 6.02 -12.76 -4.65
C THR A 60 6.20 -14.22 -4.26
N GLU A 61 7.21 -14.58 -3.45
CA GLU A 61 7.43 -15.97 -3.00
C GLU A 61 6.21 -16.54 -2.25
N THR A 62 5.56 -15.70 -1.44
CA THR A 62 4.40 -16.08 -0.62
C THR A 62 3.09 -16.12 -1.38
N SER A 63 3.06 -15.83 -2.69
CA SER A 63 1.85 -15.99 -3.51
C SER A 63 1.42 -17.44 -3.65
N ASP A 64 2.36 -18.39 -3.49
CA ASP A 64 2.04 -19.81 -3.36
C ASP A 64 1.29 -20.07 -2.05
N ALA A 65 0.06 -20.59 -2.14
CA ALA A 65 -0.79 -20.91 -1.00
C ALA A 65 -0.18 -21.96 -0.04
N THR A 66 0.78 -22.75 -0.52
CA THR A 66 1.51 -23.74 0.29
C THR A 66 2.68 -23.14 1.06
N HIS A 67 3.07 -21.89 0.77
CA HIS A 67 4.19 -21.23 1.43
C HIS A 67 3.87 -20.98 2.92
N PRO A 68 4.79 -21.30 3.86
CA PRO A 68 4.52 -21.17 5.30
C PRO A 68 4.11 -19.77 5.75
N ALA A 69 4.56 -18.73 5.05
CA ALA A 69 4.23 -17.33 5.34
C ALA A 69 3.09 -16.75 4.47
N HIS A 70 2.41 -17.56 3.65
CA HIS A 70 1.29 -17.12 2.80
C HIS A 70 0.21 -16.39 3.60
N VAL A 71 -0.23 -16.99 4.72
CA VAL A 71 -1.28 -16.39 5.58
C VAL A 71 -0.84 -15.04 6.14
N TYR A 72 0.42 -14.91 6.56
CA TYR A 72 0.94 -13.64 7.07
C TYR A 72 0.90 -12.55 6.00
N MET A 73 1.37 -12.85 4.78
CA MET A 73 1.40 -11.87 3.69
C MET A 73 0.00 -11.53 3.17
N ARG A 74 -0.91 -12.51 3.05
CA ARG A 74 -2.33 -12.25 2.74
C ARG A 74 -2.95 -11.31 3.77
N SER A 75 -2.76 -11.58 5.06
CA SER A 75 -3.26 -10.70 6.12
C SER A 75 -2.60 -9.33 6.12
N ARG A 76 -1.33 -9.22 5.71
CA ARG A 76 -0.65 -7.94 5.55
C ARG A 76 -1.29 -7.10 4.44
N TYR A 77 -1.47 -7.66 3.25
CA TYR A 77 -2.17 -6.99 2.15
C TYR A 77 -3.57 -6.51 2.56
N ALA A 78 -4.37 -7.41 3.15
CA ALA A 78 -5.72 -7.07 3.61
C ALA A 78 -5.71 -5.89 4.61
N ARG A 79 -4.78 -5.87 5.58
CA ARG A 79 -4.65 -4.75 6.53
C ARG A 79 -4.24 -3.44 5.86
N THR A 80 -3.25 -3.46 4.97
CA THR A 80 -2.78 -2.24 4.29
C THR A 80 -3.87 -1.67 3.39
N ILE A 81 -4.58 -2.50 2.64
CA ILE A 81 -5.68 -2.08 1.78
C ILE A 81 -6.84 -1.53 2.62
N ALA A 82 -7.20 -2.19 3.72
CA ALA A 82 -8.23 -1.68 4.64
C ALA A 82 -7.84 -0.33 5.25
N GLN A 83 -6.55 -0.10 5.56
CA GLN A 83 -6.07 1.20 6.03
C GLN A 83 -6.23 2.28 4.97
N ILE A 84 -5.80 2.03 3.73
CA ILE A 84 -5.96 2.97 2.60
C ILE A 84 -7.44 3.27 2.36
N ARG A 85 -8.29 2.23 2.30
CA ARG A 85 -9.75 2.35 2.20
C ARG A 85 -10.32 3.24 3.30
N GLY A 86 -9.88 3.04 4.54
CA GLY A 86 -10.25 3.87 5.68
C GLY A 86 -9.90 5.34 5.48
N ARG A 87 -8.73 5.66 4.93
CA ARG A 87 -8.33 7.06 4.65
C ARG A 87 -9.16 7.69 3.54
N ILE A 88 -9.53 6.94 2.52
CA ILE A 88 -10.44 7.43 1.47
C ILE A 88 -11.84 7.68 2.06
N ALA A 89 -12.35 6.76 2.88
CA ALA A 89 -13.63 6.93 3.57
C ALA A 89 -13.63 8.11 4.56
N GLU A 90 -12.52 8.35 5.27
CA GLU A 90 -12.33 9.56 6.09
C GLU A 90 -12.41 10.83 5.24
N ALA A 91 -11.82 10.85 4.05
CA ALA A 91 -11.91 12.00 3.14
C ALA A 91 -13.35 12.25 2.67
N VAL A 92 -14.15 11.19 2.44
CA VAL A 92 -15.58 11.30 2.16
C VAL A 92 -16.34 11.89 3.36
N ALA A 93 -16.10 11.35 4.56
CA ALA A 93 -16.77 11.80 5.79
C ALA A 93 -16.44 13.25 6.17
N LEU A 94 -15.25 13.73 5.79
CA LEU A 94 -14.78 15.10 5.96
C LEU A 94 -15.18 16.03 4.80
N GLU A 95 -16.01 15.56 3.86
CA GLU A 95 -16.47 16.31 2.67
C GLU A 95 -15.32 16.82 1.78
N GLN A 96 -14.14 16.19 1.85
CA GLN A 96 -12.97 16.54 1.04
C GLN A 96 -13.08 16.00 -0.40
N VAL A 97 -13.91 14.98 -0.58
CA VAL A 97 -14.30 14.35 -1.85
C VAL A 97 -15.80 13.98 -1.80
N PRO A 98 -16.48 13.85 -2.96
CA PRO A 98 -17.88 13.41 -3.03
C PRO A 98 -18.12 12.01 -2.45
N PRO A 99 -19.37 11.64 -2.15
CA PRO A 99 -19.72 10.30 -1.69
C PRO A 99 -19.27 9.19 -2.65
N MET A 100 -18.80 8.09 -2.07
CA MET A 100 -18.41 6.86 -2.78
C MET A 100 -19.15 5.66 -2.18
N ASP A 101 -19.55 4.72 -3.03
CA ASP A 101 -20.07 3.42 -2.58
C ASP A 101 -18.93 2.48 -2.15
N ASP A 102 -19.25 1.43 -1.41
CA ASP A 102 -18.25 0.49 -0.85
C ASP A 102 -17.41 -0.18 -1.95
N ALA A 103 -18.01 -0.53 -3.08
CA ALA A 103 -17.30 -1.15 -4.20
C ALA A 103 -16.28 -0.19 -4.82
N THR A 104 -16.59 1.11 -4.88
CA THR A 104 -15.64 2.14 -5.31
C THR A 104 -14.51 2.27 -4.29
N LEU A 105 -14.82 2.35 -2.99
CA LEU A 105 -13.78 2.44 -1.94
C LEU A 105 -12.81 1.26 -1.98
N ASP A 106 -13.32 0.04 -2.14
CA ASP A 106 -12.51 -1.18 -2.24
C ASP A 106 -11.59 -1.14 -3.47
N TYR A 107 -12.15 -0.77 -4.62
CA TYR A 107 -11.41 -0.64 -5.87
C TYR A 107 -10.28 0.39 -5.77
N GLU A 108 -10.60 1.58 -5.28
CA GLU A 108 -9.64 2.67 -5.16
C GLU A 108 -8.49 2.29 -4.22
N ALA A 109 -8.78 1.66 -3.08
CA ALA A 109 -7.77 1.23 -2.13
C ALA A 109 -6.85 0.13 -2.70
N ALA A 110 -7.43 -0.88 -3.37
CA ALA A 110 -6.67 -1.96 -3.97
C ALA A 110 -5.77 -1.46 -5.11
N CYS A 111 -6.31 -0.63 -6.01
CA CYS A 111 -5.53 -0.06 -7.11
C CYS A 111 -4.44 0.90 -6.63
N PHE A 112 -4.71 1.67 -5.57
CA PHE A 112 -3.71 2.55 -4.98
C PHE A 112 -2.49 1.77 -4.53
N LEU A 113 -2.66 0.73 -3.70
CA LEU A 113 -1.53 -0.10 -3.26
C LEU A 113 -0.83 -0.80 -4.43
N ALA A 114 -1.61 -1.35 -5.38
CA ALA A 114 -1.05 -2.06 -6.53
C ALA A 114 -0.14 -1.17 -7.41
N ILE A 115 -0.51 0.11 -7.58
CA ILE A 115 0.30 1.07 -8.32
C ILE A 115 1.59 1.40 -7.57
N LEU A 116 1.54 1.56 -6.23
CA LEU A 116 2.74 1.79 -5.43
C LEU A 116 3.72 0.63 -5.52
N ASP A 117 3.27 -0.60 -5.23
CA ASP A 117 4.10 -1.82 -5.33
C ASP A 117 4.70 -1.94 -6.76
N GLY A 118 3.91 -1.63 -7.79
CA GLY A 118 4.36 -1.67 -9.18
C GLY A 118 5.45 -0.64 -9.50
N LEU A 119 5.33 0.60 -9.00
CA LEU A 119 6.34 1.64 -9.16
C LEU A 119 7.63 1.29 -8.39
N GLU A 120 7.51 0.71 -7.21
CA GLU A 120 8.65 0.25 -6.41
C GLU A 120 9.43 -0.87 -7.10
N ILE A 121 8.74 -1.85 -7.71
CA ILE A 121 9.37 -2.89 -8.54
C ILE A 121 10.15 -2.25 -9.70
N GLN A 122 9.55 -1.29 -10.41
CA GLN A 122 10.23 -0.59 -11.51
C GLN A 122 11.44 0.21 -11.01
N TRP A 123 11.35 0.85 -9.86
CA TRP A 123 12.45 1.58 -9.24
C TRP A 123 13.58 0.65 -8.78
N ILE A 124 13.28 -0.56 -8.31
CA ILE A 124 14.31 -1.57 -8.02
C ILE A 124 15.13 -1.88 -9.27
N HIS A 125 14.48 -2.01 -10.44
CA HIS A 125 15.16 -2.26 -11.71
C HIS A 125 15.86 -1.03 -12.30
N ASN A 126 15.31 0.17 -12.08
CA ASN A 126 15.88 1.44 -12.52
C ASN A 126 15.91 2.46 -11.36
N PRO A 127 16.98 2.45 -10.54
CA PRO A 127 17.10 3.36 -9.40
C PRO A 127 17.21 4.84 -9.78
N GLY A 128 17.36 5.15 -11.08
CA GLY A 128 17.33 6.52 -11.60
C GLY A 128 15.93 7.12 -11.68
N LEU A 129 14.87 6.34 -11.45
CA LEU A 129 13.50 6.86 -11.33
C LEU A 129 13.36 7.68 -10.04
N ASP A 130 12.67 8.81 -10.13
CA ASP A 130 12.24 9.57 -8.96
C ASP A 130 10.94 8.95 -8.40
N LEU A 131 11.11 7.90 -7.60
CA LEU A 131 9.98 7.15 -7.02
C LEU A 131 9.04 8.04 -6.18
N PRO A 132 9.54 8.90 -5.25
CA PRO A 132 8.67 9.81 -4.52
C PRO A 132 7.89 10.77 -5.42
N ALA A 133 8.49 11.32 -6.47
CA ALA A 133 7.79 12.22 -7.39
C ALA A 133 6.72 11.50 -8.21
N LEU A 134 7.02 10.30 -8.74
CA LEU A 134 6.04 9.48 -9.49
C LEU A 134 4.82 9.12 -8.64
N VAL A 135 5.06 8.73 -7.38
CA VAL A 135 3.97 8.45 -6.44
C VAL A 135 3.22 9.72 -6.07
N GLY A 136 3.90 10.84 -5.83
CA GLY A 136 3.26 12.12 -5.54
C GLY A 136 2.31 12.57 -6.66
N GLU A 137 2.75 12.46 -7.91
CA GLU A 137 1.94 12.76 -9.08
C GLU A 137 0.71 11.84 -9.16
N TYR A 138 0.89 10.52 -8.99
CA TYR A 138 -0.22 9.57 -8.96
C TYR A 138 -1.24 9.88 -7.84
N VAL A 139 -0.76 10.27 -6.66
CA VAL A 139 -1.62 10.65 -5.53
C VAL A 139 -2.45 11.87 -5.88
N GLU A 140 -1.85 12.94 -6.40
CA GLU A 140 -2.61 14.15 -6.77
C GLU A 140 -3.60 13.89 -7.92
N GLN A 141 -3.24 13.06 -8.90
CA GLN A 141 -4.16 12.66 -9.97
C GLN A 141 -5.36 11.87 -9.43
N SER A 142 -5.13 10.94 -8.50
CA SER A 142 -6.20 10.20 -7.83
C SER A 142 -7.12 11.14 -7.04
N ILE A 143 -6.55 12.06 -6.27
CA ILE A 143 -7.30 13.07 -5.51
C ILE A 143 -8.12 13.98 -6.44
N ALA A 144 -7.54 14.45 -7.54
CA ALA A 144 -8.23 15.28 -8.52
C ALA A 144 -9.43 14.54 -9.14
N ARG A 145 -9.23 13.26 -9.49
CA ARG A 145 -10.29 12.40 -10.04
C ARG A 145 -11.41 12.17 -9.03
N TRP A 146 -11.09 11.87 -7.77
CA TRP A 146 -12.08 11.70 -6.71
C TRP A 146 -12.90 12.98 -6.50
N ARG A 147 -12.24 14.14 -6.40
CA ARG A 147 -12.92 15.45 -6.28
C ARG A 147 -13.83 15.76 -7.45
N GLY A 148 -13.47 15.34 -8.65
CA GLY A 148 -14.30 15.49 -9.85
C GLY A 148 -15.55 14.62 -9.85
N GLY A 149 -15.70 13.66 -8.94
CA GLY A 149 -16.87 12.79 -8.83
C GLY A 149 -17.12 11.92 -10.06
N THR A 150 -16.11 11.74 -10.91
CA THR A 150 -16.27 11.02 -12.17
C THR A 150 -16.30 9.53 -11.90
N LYS A 151 -17.48 8.91 -12.03
CA LYS A 151 -17.62 7.45 -11.97
C LYS A 151 -17.30 6.87 -13.35
N ALA A 152 -16.49 5.82 -13.39
CA ALA A 152 -16.23 5.10 -14.62
C ALA A 152 -17.54 4.49 -15.17
N ALA A 153 -17.68 4.43 -16.50
CA ALA A 153 -18.83 3.79 -17.14
C ALA A 153 -18.88 2.27 -16.90
N VAL A 154 -17.73 1.68 -16.57
CA VAL A 154 -17.60 0.27 -16.18
C VAL A 154 -17.63 0.20 -14.65
N PRO A 155 -18.54 -0.58 -14.06
CA PRO A 155 -18.55 -0.76 -12.61
C PRO A 155 -17.27 -1.48 -12.15
N PRO A 156 -16.74 -1.16 -10.96
CA PRO A 156 -15.58 -1.86 -10.43
C PRO A 156 -15.91 -3.35 -10.23
N GLY A 157 -14.93 -4.21 -10.54
CA GLY A 157 -14.97 -5.63 -10.17
C GLY A 157 -14.82 -5.82 -8.66
N SER A 158 -14.94 -7.06 -8.18
CA SER A 158 -14.67 -7.36 -6.77
C SER A 158 -13.20 -7.09 -6.43
N ALA A 159 -12.98 -6.13 -5.53
CA ALA A 159 -11.67 -5.81 -4.97
C ALA A 159 -11.62 -6.02 -3.44
N SER A 160 -12.66 -6.65 -2.87
CA SER A 160 -12.69 -6.96 -1.44
C SER A 160 -11.64 -8.01 -1.09
N TRP A 161 -11.05 -7.82 0.08
CA TRP A 161 -10.05 -8.72 0.70
C TRP A 161 -10.62 -9.52 1.88
N ASP A 162 -11.94 -9.48 2.08
CA ASP A 162 -12.66 -10.30 3.05
C ASP A 162 -12.54 -11.80 2.74
#